data_AF-A0A928HQ01-F1
#
_entry.id   AF-A0A928HQ01-F1
#
_cell.length_a   1.000
_cell.length_b   1.000
_cell.length_c   1.000
_cell.angle_alpha   90.00
_cell.angle_beta   90.00
_cell.angle_gamma   90.00
#
_symmetry.space_group_name_H-M   'P 1'
#
loop_
_entity.id
_entity.type
_entity.pdbx_description
1 polymer ?
#
loop_
_entity_poly.entity_id
_entity_poly.type
_entity_poly.pdbx_seq_one_letter_code
_entity_poly.pdbx_strand_id
1 'polypeptide(L)'
;MRRKCRMTNIYKRALKTWGKEPQMLQVIEEMSELIKEILKNVNRKKDNLAEIIEETADVEIMLNQLKCCYDIEKQVEDYKAQKLLKIEKRLDDWERLKGKQTNE
;
A
#
# COMPACT_ATOMS: atom_id res chain seq x y z
N MET A 1 8.44 -11.26 15.66
CA MET A 1 9.68 -10.43 15.71
C MET A 1 10.77 -10.81 14.70
N ARG A 2 11.09 -12.09 14.45
CA ARG A 2 12.24 -12.49 13.57
C ARG A 2 12.15 -12.03 12.10
N ARG A 3 10.96 -11.98 11.49
CA ARG A 3 10.80 -11.59 10.06
C ARG A 3 11.05 -10.10 9.80
N LYS A 4 10.55 -9.22 10.68
CA LYS A 4 10.69 -7.75 10.54
C LYS A 4 12.16 -7.32 10.54
N CYS A 5 12.97 -7.88 11.45
CA CYS A 5 14.42 -7.59 11.52
C CYS A 5 15.20 -8.04 10.27
N ARG A 6 14.87 -9.22 9.71
CA ARG A 6 15.48 -9.69 8.45
C ARG A 6 15.14 -8.77 7.28
N MET A 7 13.89 -8.35 7.17
CA MET A 7 13.43 -7.49 6.09
C MET A 7 14.06 -6.10 6.16
N THR A 8 14.10 -5.49 7.36
CA THR A 8 14.80 -4.22 7.58
C THR A 8 16.29 -4.31 7.23
N ASN A 9 16.94 -5.45 7.46
CA ASN A 9 18.34 -5.65 7.06
C ASN A 9 18.51 -5.66 5.53
N ILE A 10 17.60 -6.31 4.80
CA ILE A 10 17.60 -6.31 3.33
C ILE A 10 17.44 -4.89 2.79
N TYR A 11 16.49 -4.10 3.32
CA TYR A 11 16.26 -2.73 2.86
C TYR A 11 17.44 -1.80 3.14
N LYS A 12 18.03 -1.90 4.34
CA LYS A 12 19.25 -1.15 4.69
C LYS A 12 20.43 -1.53 3.78
N ARG A 13 20.56 -2.81 3.43
CA ARG A 13 21.59 -3.28 2.50
C ARG A 13 21.35 -2.76 1.08
N ALA A 14 20.12 -2.79 0.60
CA ALA A 14 19.74 -2.25 -0.70
C ALA A 14 20.07 -0.74 -0.79
N LEU A 15 19.69 0.03 0.23
CA LEU A 15 20.05 1.45 0.34
C LEU A 15 21.54 1.72 0.33
N LYS A 16 22.33 0.91 1.06
CA LYS A 16 23.79 1.02 1.07
C LYS A 16 24.42 0.70 -0.29
N THR A 17 23.77 -0.15 -1.09
CA THR A 17 24.33 -0.68 -2.33
C THR A 17 23.96 0.20 -3.53
N TRP A 18 22.72 0.66 -3.61
CA TRP A 18 22.18 1.37 -4.78
C TRP A 18 21.82 2.83 -4.49
N GLY A 19 21.89 3.28 -3.24
CA GLY A 19 21.54 4.64 -2.87
C GLY A 19 20.04 4.88 -2.79
N LYS A 20 19.65 6.13 -2.50
CA LYS A 20 18.25 6.51 -2.25
C LYS A 20 17.46 6.77 -3.53
N GLU A 21 18.05 7.48 -4.49
CA GLU A 21 17.32 7.93 -5.69
C GLU A 21 16.83 6.76 -6.56
N PRO A 22 17.64 5.73 -6.89
CA PRO A 22 17.16 4.61 -7.68
C PRO A 22 16.03 3.85 -7.00
N GLN A 23 16.09 3.73 -5.66
CA GLN A 23 15.03 3.09 -4.89
C GLN A 23 13.72 3.86 -4.98
N MET A 24 13.74 5.20 -5.00
CA MET A 24 12.52 6.01 -5.14
C MET A 24 11.93 5.93 -6.54
N LEU A 25 12.78 5.84 -7.57
CA LEU A 25 12.31 5.59 -8.94
C LEU A 25 11.64 4.21 -9.05
N GLN A 26 12.19 3.19 -8.40
CA GLN A 26 11.58 1.86 -8.34
C GLN A 26 10.21 1.89 -7.63
N VAL A 27 10.04 2.66 -6.54
CA VAL A 27 8.70 2.83 -5.93
C VAL A 27 7.68 3.34 -6.96
N ILE A 28 8.07 4.30 -7.80
CA ILE A 28 7.18 4.88 -8.83
C ILE A 28 6.86 3.86 -9.92
N GLU A 29 7.85 3.05 -10.30
CA GLU A 29 7.72 1.99 -11.30
C GLU A 29 6.70 0.94 -10.84
N GLU A 30 6.91 0.34 -9.65
CA GLU A 30 5.99 -0.69 -9.11
C GLU A 30 4.56 -0.13 -8.92
N MET A 31 4.43 1.13 -8.49
CA MET A 31 3.11 1.77 -8.40
C MET A 31 2.44 1.90 -9.77
N SER A 32 3.21 2.20 -10.82
CA SER A 32 2.70 2.33 -12.19
C SER A 32 2.28 0.97 -12.76
N GLU A 33 3.00 -0.09 -12.41
CA GLU A 33 2.68 -1.46 -12.80
C GLU A 33 1.38 -1.94 -12.15
N LEU A 34 1.22 -1.71 -10.85
CA LEU A 34 -0.03 -1.99 -10.13
C LEU A 34 -1.21 -1.19 -10.69
N ILE A 35 -1.02 0.12 -10.98
CA ILE A 35 -2.05 0.95 -11.61
C ILE A 35 -2.48 0.34 -12.96
N LYS A 36 -1.53 -0.08 -13.78
CA LYS A 36 -1.77 -0.71 -15.09
C LYS A 36 -2.61 -1.99 -14.95
N GLU A 37 -2.30 -2.86 -13.99
CA GLU A 37 -3.04 -4.11 -13.78
C GLU A 37 -4.45 -3.88 -13.20
N ILE A 38 -4.61 -2.93 -12.28
CA ILE A 38 -5.93 -2.52 -11.77
C ILE A 38 -6.80 -1.96 -12.92
N LEU A 39 -6.23 -1.15 -13.80
CA LEU A 39 -6.97 -0.60 -14.96
C LEU A 39 -7.42 -1.70 -15.92
N LYS A 40 -6.57 -2.70 -16.19
CA LYS A 40 -6.95 -3.87 -17.01
C LYS A 40 -8.09 -4.65 -16.36
N ASN A 41 -8.03 -4.85 -15.04
CA ASN A 41 -9.08 -5.57 -14.31
C ASN A 41 -10.41 -4.81 -14.31
N VAL A 42 -10.40 -3.56 -13.86
CA VAL A 42 -11.63 -2.77 -13.65
C VAL A 42 -12.26 -2.32 -14.97
N ASN A 43 -11.47 -1.78 -15.89
CA ASN A 43 -12.01 -1.20 -17.12
C ASN A 43 -12.23 -2.23 -18.23
N ARG A 44 -11.37 -3.25 -18.31
CA ARG A 44 -11.42 -4.26 -19.39
C ARG A 44 -11.96 -5.61 -18.92
N LYS A 45 -12.31 -5.76 -17.64
CA LYS A 45 -12.78 -7.01 -17.03
C LYS A 45 -11.83 -8.19 -17.28
N LYS A 46 -10.51 -7.91 -17.35
CA LYS A 46 -9.49 -8.95 -17.50
C LYS A 46 -9.42 -9.75 -16.20
N ASP A 47 -9.33 -11.08 -16.32
CA ASP A 47 -8.96 -11.94 -15.21
C ASP A 47 -7.42 -11.98 -15.08
N ASN A 48 -6.89 -11.05 -14.31
CA ASN A 48 -5.46 -10.83 -14.07
C ASN A 48 -5.15 -10.73 -12.57
N LEU A 49 -5.83 -11.54 -11.76
CA LEU A 49 -5.68 -11.52 -10.31
C LEU A 49 -4.24 -11.88 -9.88
N ALA A 50 -3.58 -12.80 -10.60
CA ALA A 50 -2.21 -13.19 -10.31
C ALA A 50 -1.26 -11.98 -10.44
N GLU A 51 -1.39 -11.22 -11.53
CA GLU A 51 -0.60 -10.01 -11.74
C GLU A 51 -0.92 -8.95 -10.68
N ILE A 52 -2.19 -8.74 -10.31
CA ILE A 52 -2.52 -7.81 -9.21
C ILE A 52 -1.85 -8.21 -7.88
N ILE A 53 -1.80 -9.51 -7.57
CA ILE A 53 -1.17 -10.00 -6.34
C ILE A 53 0.34 -9.72 -6.36
N GLU A 54 1.01 -10.01 -7.48
CA GLU A 54 2.43 -9.76 -7.68
C GLU A 54 2.76 -8.27 -7.52
N GLU A 55 2.11 -7.42 -8.29
CA GLU A 55 2.36 -5.97 -8.28
C GLU A 55 2.00 -5.31 -6.93
N THR A 56 1.01 -5.86 -6.22
CA THR A 56 0.69 -5.41 -4.86
C THR A 56 1.82 -5.75 -3.89
N ALA A 57 2.39 -6.96 -3.97
CA ALA A 57 3.50 -7.37 -3.13
C ALA A 57 4.75 -6.52 -3.40
N ASP A 58 5.02 -6.20 -4.66
CA ASP A 58 6.16 -5.36 -5.04
C ASP A 58 5.99 -3.92 -4.55
N VAL A 59 4.80 -3.34 -4.68
CA VAL A 59 4.46 -2.05 -4.07
C VAL A 59 4.59 -2.08 -2.55
N GLU A 60 4.16 -3.13 -1.85
CA GLU A 60 4.33 -3.24 -0.40
C GLU A 60 5.81 -3.27 0.00
N ILE A 61 6.64 -4.00 -0.73
CA ILE A 61 8.10 -4.05 -0.51
C ILE A 61 8.70 -2.66 -0.73
N MET A 62 8.32 -1.98 -1.80
CA MET A 62 8.77 -0.63 -2.14
C MET A 62 8.34 0.43 -1.14
N LEU A 63 7.11 0.37 -0.64
CA LEU A 63 6.64 1.23 0.44
C LEU A 63 7.42 1.01 1.73
N ASN A 64 7.78 -0.22 2.05
CA ASN A 64 8.61 -0.51 3.22
C ASN A 64 10.05 0.02 3.05
N GLN A 65 10.62 -0.07 1.85
CA GLN A 65 11.91 0.55 1.56
C GLN A 65 11.84 2.07 1.67
N LEU A 66 10.79 2.71 1.13
CA LEU A 66 10.55 4.15 1.25
C LEU A 66 10.50 4.57 2.72
N LYS A 67 9.70 3.89 3.55
CA LYS A 67 9.62 4.17 4.98
C LYS A 67 10.99 4.05 5.66
N CYS A 68 11.80 3.07 5.27
CA CYS A 68 13.18 2.90 5.75
C CYS A 68 14.12 4.01 5.25
N CYS A 69 13.97 4.50 4.01
CA CYS A 69 14.80 5.55 3.42
C CYS A 69 14.65 6.90 4.13
N TYR A 70 13.43 7.21 4.57
CA TYR A 70 13.10 8.48 5.22
C TYR A 70 13.00 8.39 6.75
N ASP A 71 13.12 7.18 7.31
CA ASP A 71 12.93 6.90 8.74
C ASP A 71 11.55 7.36 9.26
N ILE A 72 10.50 7.06 8.48
CA ILE A 72 9.12 7.52 8.72
C ILE A 72 8.14 6.39 9.08
N GLU A 73 8.62 5.20 9.39
CA GLU A 73 7.78 4.02 9.65
C GLU A 73 6.71 4.29 10.70
N LYS A 74 7.10 4.88 11.84
CA LYS A 74 6.19 5.14 12.96
C LYS A 74 5.12 6.17 12.59
N GLN A 75 5.55 7.27 11.96
CA GLN A 75 4.69 8.37 11.56
C GLN A 75 3.64 7.91 10.56
N VAL A 76 4.03 7.04 9.61
CA VAL A 76 3.10 6.46 8.63
C VAL A 76 2.09 5.54 9.32
N GLU A 77 2.51 4.68 10.27
CA GLU A 77 1.58 3.81 10.99
C GLU A 77 0.61 4.61 11.87
N ASP A 78 1.08 5.63 12.59
CA ASP A 78 0.23 6.51 13.40
C ASP A 78 -0.82 7.23 12.51
N TYR A 79 -0.39 7.72 11.34
CA TYR A 79 -1.27 8.39 10.39
C TYR A 79 -2.29 7.43 9.75
N LYS A 80 -1.87 6.19 9.43
CA LYS A 80 -2.76 5.12 8.94
C LYS A 80 -3.85 4.81 9.95
N ALA A 81 -3.50 4.64 11.23
CA ALA A 81 -4.48 4.35 12.28
C ALA A 81 -5.56 5.45 12.37
N GLN A 82 -5.15 6.73 12.35
CA GLN A 82 -6.09 7.85 12.35
C GLN A 82 -6.99 7.89 11.10
N LYS A 83 -6.45 7.55 9.93
CA LYS A 83 -7.22 7.49 8.68
C LYS A 83 -8.23 6.34 8.69
N LEU A 84 -7.86 5.18 9.23
CA LEU A 84 -8.76 4.03 9.35
C LEU A 84 -9.96 4.35 10.24
N LEU A 85 -9.75 4.99 11.40
CA LEU A 85 -10.85 5.45 12.26
C LEU A 85 -11.82 6.40 11.54
N LYS A 86 -11.30 7.25 10.65
CA LYS A 86 -12.16 8.14 9.83
C LYS A 86 -12.94 7.37 8.78
N ILE A 87 -12.37 6.31 8.22
CA ILE A 87 -13.07 5.44 7.26
C ILE A 87 -14.17 4.66 7.97
N GLU A 88 -13.87 4.05 9.11
CA GLU A 88 -14.81 3.32 9.96
C GLU A 88 -16.03 4.20 10.30
N LYS A 89 -15.80 5.41 10.82
CA LYS A 89 -16.88 6.35 11.10
C LYS A 89 -17.75 6.67 9.86
N ARG A 90 -17.13 6.82 8.68
CA ARG A 90 -17.86 7.08 7.43
C ARG A 90 -18.71 5.89 7.00
N LEU A 91 -18.25 4.66 7.27
CA LEU A 91 -19.01 3.44 7.03
C LEU A 91 -20.20 3.36 7.98
N ASP A 92 -20.00 3.60 9.27
CA ASP A 92 -21.09 3.60 10.29
C ASP A 92 -22.20 4.59 9.93
N ASP A 93 -21.81 5.81 9.54
CA ASP A 93 -22.75 6.86 9.13
C ASP A 93 -23.52 6.44 7.86
N TRP A 94 -22.83 5.82 6.90
CA TRP A 94 -23.45 5.33 5.66
C TRP A 94 -24.43 4.18 5.90
N GLU A 95 -24.06 3.21 6.75
CA GLU A 95 -24.92 2.07 7.12
C GLU A 95 -26.17 2.54 7.87
N ARG A 96 -26.02 3.51 8.79
CA ARG A 96 -27.15 4.12 9.48
C ARG A 96 -28.11 4.82 8.53
N LEU A 97 -27.59 5.51 7.50
CA LEU A 97 -28.43 6.18 6.49
C LEU A 97 -29.13 5.17 5.59
N LYS A 98 -28.44 4.10 5.17
CA LYS A 98 -29.04 3.00 4.40
C LYS A 98 -30.18 2.31 5.15
N GLY A 99 -29.99 2.01 6.44
CA GLY A 99 -31.02 1.38 7.27
C GLY A 99 -32.26 2.25 7.52
N LYS A 100 -32.16 3.57 7.39
CA LYS A 100 -33.32 4.48 7.43
C LYS A 100 -34.11 4.49 6.13
N GLN A 101 -33.42 4.39 4.97
CA GLN A 101 -34.06 4.38 3.65
C GLN A 101 -34.82 3.09 3.32
N THR A 102 -34.57 2.00 4.03
CA THR A 102 -35.29 0.72 3.85
C THR A 102 -36.51 0.56 4.76
N ASN A 103 -36.75 1.49 5.69
CA ASN A 103 -37.86 1.44 6.66
C ASN A 103 -38.94 2.51 6.40
N GLU A 104 -38.90 3.16 5.23
CA GLU A 104 -39.94 4.04 4.67
C GLU A 104 -40.42 3.46 3.33
#